data_AF-A0A9J6GIC1-F1
#
_entry.id   AF-A0A9J6GIC1-F1
#
_cell.length_a   1.000
_cell.length_b   1.000
_cell.length_c   1.000
_cell.angle_alpha   90.00
_cell.angle_beta   90.00
_cell.angle_gamma   90.00
#
_symmetry.space_group_name_H-M   'P 1'
#
loop_
_entity.id
_entity.type
_entity.pdbx_description
1 polymer ?
#
loop_
_entity_poly.entity_id
_entity_poly.type
_entity_poly.pdbx_seq_one_letter_code
_entity_poly.pdbx_strand_id
1 'polypeptide(L)'
;MLQKITGGVENALRMFRRIVNRNIGISEECAIRLIHAFVLCHISYSAAMLNWKQTEEKRLDAMIRRVFKVALGLPINASTDLLLKLGAHNTLSEIAEAQHTAQVVRLSGTRAGRDILVTLGIFIEQDKESVRHLSREIRDSVGVRPFPRNAHPVFNQGRRLSGAKALLAEALEGPTESAFVDAAEIHGRQAFSIAVMDAQEQMCNALSVFTKNPEVAEQMAIALALLDPQLT
;
A
#
# COMPACT_ATOMS: atom_id res chain seq x y z
N MET A 1 3.77 -20.77 -18.34
CA MET A 1 4.12 -19.97 -17.14
C MET A 1 3.21 -20.28 -15.96
N LEU A 2 1.88 -20.21 -16.15
CA LEU A 2 0.88 -20.55 -15.13
C LEU A 2 1.13 -21.89 -14.42
N GLN A 3 1.43 -22.96 -15.17
CA GLN A 3 1.73 -24.29 -14.59
C GLN A 3 2.94 -24.29 -13.63
N LYS A 4 3.99 -23.50 -13.91
CA LYS A 4 5.16 -23.37 -13.02
C LYS A 4 4.78 -22.66 -11.73
N ILE A 5 4.00 -21.58 -11.84
CA ILE A 5 3.46 -20.86 -10.66
C ILE A 5 2.57 -21.79 -9.85
N THR A 6 1.63 -22.49 -10.50
CA THR A 6 0.74 -23.45 -9.83
C THR A 6 1.54 -24.53 -9.08
N GLY A 7 2.56 -25.13 -9.70
CA GLY A 7 3.40 -26.12 -9.04
C GLY A 7 4.13 -25.58 -7.81
N GLY A 8 4.71 -24.37 -7.91
CA GLY A 8 5.36 -23.70 -6.78
C GLY A 8 4.40 -23.38 -5.63
N VAL A 9 3.23 -22.83 -5.97
CA VAL A 9 2.18 -22.48 -4.99
C VAL A 9 1.61 -23.72 -4.33
N GLU A 10 1.38 -24.81 -5.06
CA GLU A 10 0.88 -26.07 -4.48
C GLU A 10 1.88 -26.71 -3.53
N ASN A 11 3.18 -26.70 -3.86
CA ASN A 11 4.23 -27.18 -2.98
C ASN A 11 4.31 -26.35 -1.70
N ALA A 12 4.28 -25.01 -1.83
CA ALA A 12 4.21 -24.11 -0.69
C ALA A 12 2.95 -24.37 0.16
N LEU A 13 1.79 -24.57 -0.47
CA LEU A 13 0.55 -24.85 0.24
C LEU A 13 0.60 -26.17 1.03
N ARG A 14 1.20 -27.22 0.47
CA ARG A 14 1.40 -28.50 1.19
C ARG A 14 2.30 -28.31 2.41
N MET A 15 3.37 -27.54 2.26
CA MET A 15 4.25 -27.17 3.36
C MET A 15 3.48 -26.38 4.44
N PHE A 16 2.71 -25.37 4.05
CA PHE A 16 1.92 -24.56 4.99
C PHE A 16 0.88 -25.37 5.74
N ARG A 17 0.14 -26.25 5.07
CA ARG A 17 -0.82 -27.14 5.75
C ARG A 17 -0.16 -28.00 6.83
N ARG A 18 1.06 -28.47 6.58
CA ARG A 18 1.79 -29.27 7.58
C ARG A 18 2.25 -28.45 8.77
N ILE A 19 2.62 -27.19 8.54
CA ILE A 19 3.14 -26.31 9.58
C ILE A 19 1.99 -25.74 10.42
N VAL A 20 0.92 -25.25 9.79
CA VAL A 20 -0.24 -24.64 10.46
C VAL A 20 -1.04 -25.69 11.24
N ASN A 21 -1.27 -26.89 10.69
CA ASN A 21 -2.09 -27.91 11.36
C ASN A 21 -1.36 -28.67 12.48
N ARG A 22 -0.05 -28.51 12.67
CA ARG A 22 0.72 -29.33 13.63
C ARG A 22 0.65 -28.86 15.08
N ASN A 23 -0.22 -27.91 15.45
CA ASN A 23 -0.41 -27.41 16.82
C ASN A 23 0.87 -26.90 17.53
N ILE A 24 1.97 -26.66 16.80
CA ILE A 24 3.21 -26.13 17.36
C ILE A 24 3.52 -24.79 16.68
N GLY A 25 2.94 -23.72 17.23
CA GLY A 25 3.66 -22.47 17.47
C GLY A 25 3.76 -21.40 16.38
N ILE A 26 3.13 -21.54 15.20
CA ILE A 26 3.13 -20.42 14.23
C ILE A 26 1.89 -19.54 14.43
N SER A 27 2.13 -18.27 14.79
CA SER A 27 1.08 -17.25 14.82
C SER A 27 0.52 -16.98 13.42
N GLU A 28 -0.75 -16.57 13.35
CA GLU A 28 -1.41 -16.18 12.11
C GLU A 28 -0.57 -15.15 11.33
N GLU A 29 0.00 -14.17 12.03
CA GLU A 29 0.88 -13.15 11.46
C GLU A 29 2.12 -13.76 10.79
N CYS A 30 2.81 -14.69 11.46
CA CYS A 30 3.96 -15.39 10.87
C CYS A 30 3.54 -16.24 9.66
N ALA A 31 2.39 -16.92 9.72
CA ALA A 31 1.87 -17.68 8.59
C ALA A 31 1.60 -16.77 7.36
N ILE A 32 0.99 -15.61 7.58
CA ILE A 32 0.77 -14.61 6.55
C ILE A 32 2.10 -14.11 5.98
N ARG A 33 3.09 -13.79 6.83
CA ARG A 33 4.42 -13.35 6.37
C ARG A 33 5.10 -14.39 5.48
N LEU A 34 5.00 -15.67 5.83
CA LEU A 34 5.56 -16.74 4.99
C LEU A 34 4.82 -16.87 3.65
N ILE A 35 3.50 -16.72 3.62
CA ILE A 35 2.75 -16.68 2.36
C ILE A 35 3.23 -15.53 1.48
N HIS A 36 3.43 -14.35 2.06
CA HIS A 36 3.96 -13.20 1.32
C HIS A 36 5.34 -13.52 0.71
N ALA A 37 6.25 -14.08 1.50
CA ALA A 37 7.60 -14.41 1.06
C ALA A 37 7.66 -15.51 -0.01
N PHE A 38 6.93 -16.61 0.16
CA PHE A 38 7.07 -17.79 -0.70
C PHE A 38 6.07 -17.81 -1.87
N VAL A 39 4.86 -17.30 -1.67
CA VAL A 39 3.78 -17.37 -2.68
C VAL A 39 3.61 -16.04 -3.38
N LEU A 40 3.36 -14.96 -2.64
CA LEU A 40 3.04 -13.67 -3.27
C LEU A 40 4.24 -13.09 -4.01
N CYS A 41 5.48 -13.23 -3.52
CA CYS A 41 6.67 -12.80 -4.24
C CYS A 41 6.71 -13.32 -5.70
N HIS A 42 6.43 -14.62 -5.90
CA HIS A 42 6.41 -15.24 -7.23
C HIS A 42 5.23 -14.76 -8.08
N ILE A 43 4.07 -14.60 -7.46
CA ILE A 43 2.86 -14.10 -8.13
C ILE A 43 3.06 -12.65 -8.55
N SER A 44 3.47 -11.76 -7.64
CA SER A 44 3.68 -10.33 -7.90
C SER A 44 4.66 -10.08 -9.05
N TYR A 45 5.78 -10.81 -9.06
CA TYR A 45 6.75 -10.70 -10.16
C TYR A 45 6.13 -11.03 -11.53
N SER A 46 5.31 -12.09 -11.58
CA SER A 46 4.69 -12.53 -12.83
C SER A 46 3.44 -11.71 -13.18
N ALA A 47 2.75 -11.17 -12.18
CA ALA A 47 1.45 -10.52 -12.30
C ALA A 47 1.50 -9.29 -13.20
N ALA A 48 2.49 -8.41 -13.00
CA ALA A 48 2.61 -7.15 -13.74
C ALA A 48 3.27 -7.28 -15.12
N MET A 49 3.92 -8.42 -15.41
CA MET A 49 4.75 -8.57 -16.61
C MET A 49 4.06 -9.34 -17.73
N LEU A 50 2.85 -9.87 -17.50
CA LEU A 50 2.16 -10.76 -18.41
C LEU A 50 0.73 -10.28 -18.66
N ASN A 51 0.29 -10.39 -19.90
CA ASN A 51 -1.11 -10.21 -20.27
C ASN A 51 -1.88 -11.50 -19.94
N TRP A 52 -2.53 -11.52 -18.79
CA TRP A 52 -3.32 -12.67 -18.33
C TRP A 52 -4.65 -12.74 -19.07
N LYS A 53 -5.05 -13.95 -19.47
CA LYS A 53 -6.45 -14.18 -19.86
C LYS A 53 -7.32 -14.16 -18.62
N GLN A 54 -8.58 -13.73 -18.75
CA GLN A 54 -9.53 -13.67 -17.63
C GLN A 54 -9.68 -15.01 -16.89
N THR A 55 -9.53 -16.13 -17.58
CA THR A 55 -9.55 -17.49 -16.97
C THR A 55 -8.32 -17.76 -16.12
N GLU A 56 -7.15 -17.26 -16.51
CA GLU A 56 -5.89 -17.43 -15.79
C GLU A 56 -5.85 -16.52 -14.55
N GLU A 57 -6.33 -15.29 -14.69
CA GLU A 57 -6.50 -14.34 -13.59
C GLU A 57 -7.39 -14.92 -12.49
N LYS A 58 -8.60 -15.38 -12.85
CA LYS A 58 -9.52 -16.04 -11.91
C LYS A 58 -8.88 -17.24 -11.20
N ARG A 59 -8.02 -17.99 -11.89
CA ARG A 59 -7.30 -19.14 -11.32
C ARG A 59 -6.21 -18.69 -10.33
N LEU A 60 -5.46 -17.64 -10.64
CA LEU A 60 -4.46 -17.06 -9.74
C LEU A 60 -5.12 -16.48 -8.49
N ASP A 61 -6.19 -15.72 -8.65
CA ASP A 61 -6.99 -15.21 -7.54
C ASP A 61 -7.54 -16.34 -6.65
N ALA A 62 -8.00 -17.44 -7.24
CA ALA A 62 -8.44 -18.60 -6.48
C ALA A 62 -7.29 -19.24 -5.68
N MET A 63 -6.07 -19.27 -6.23
CA MET A 63 -4.89 -19.73 -5.50
C MET A 63 -4.53 -18.79 -4.35
N ILE A 64 -4.52 -17.47 -4.57
CA ILE A 64 -4.27 -16.47 -3.52
C ILE A 64 -5.28 -16.68 -2.37
N ARG A 65 -6.58 -16.73 -2.67
CA ARG A 65 -7.63 -17.00 -1.67
C ARG A 65 -7.38 -18.30 -0.91
N ARG A 66 -7.04 -19.38 -1.61
CA ARG A 66 -6.81 -20.70 -0.98
C ARG A 66 -5.64 -20.67 -0.01
N VAL A 67 -4.56 -20.00 -0.38
CA VAL A 67 -3.35 -19.88 0.43
C VAL A 67 -3.63 -19.07 1.70
N PHE A 68 -4.34 -17.95 1.58
CA PHE A 68 -4.74 -17.16 2.75
C PHE A 68 -5.73 -17.88 3.67
N LYS A 69 -6.71 -18.62 3.12
CA LYS A 69 -7.60 -19.46 3.95
C LYS A 69 -6.80 -20.45 4.81
N VAL A 70 -5.75 -21.06 4.25
CA VAL A 70 -4.89 -21.99 5.00
C VAL A 70 -4.12 -21.28 6.11
N ALA A 71 -3.55 -20.09 5.89
CA ALA A 71 -2.86 -19.37 6.97
C ALA A 71 -3.79 -18.92 8.09
N LEU A 72 -5.01 -18.53 7.74
CA LEU A 72 -6.02 -18.10 8.71
C LEU A 72 -6.70 -19.29 9.43
N GLY A 73 -6.30 -20.54 9.15
CA GLY A 73 -6.96 -21.73 9.69
C GLY A 73 -8.39 -21.94 9.20
N LEU A 74 -8.80 -21.23 8.14
CA LEU A 74 -10.16 -21.30 7.58
C LEU A 74 -10.32 -22.52 6.69
N PRO A 75 -11.51 -23.15 6.68
CA PRO A 75 -11.78 -24.25 5.78
C PRO A 75 -11.82 -23.74 4.32
N ILE A 76 -11.44 -24.59 3.37
CA ILE A 76 -11.28 -24.18 1.95
C ILE A 76 -12.59 -23.67 1.35
N ASN A 77 -13.72 -24.20 1.82
CA ASN A 77 -15.08 -23.83 1.44
C ASN A 77 -15.60 -22.55 2.13
N ALA A 78 -14.82 -21.91 3.01
CA ALA A 78 -15.21 -20.64 3.63
C ALA A 78 -15.58 -19.60 2.56
N SER A 79 -16.51 -18.70 2.89
CA SER A 79 -16.98 -17.67 1.95
C SER A 79 -15.81 -16.85 1.38
N THR A 80 -15.71 -16.79 0.05
CA THR A 80 -14.72 -15.96 -0.63
C THR A 80 -15.00 -14.48 -0.45
N ASP A 81 -16.28 -14.12 -0.38
CA ASP A 81 -16.71 -12.73 -0.32
C ASP A 81 -16.44 -12.17 1.07
N LEU A 82 -16.67 -12.97 2.11
CA LEU A 82 -16.29 -12.57 3.48
C LEU A 82 -14.77 -12.46 3.63
N LEU A 83 -13.99 -13.35 3.00
CA LEU A 83 -12.53 -13.27 3.02
C LEU A 83 -12.00 -12.00 2.32
N LEU A 84 -12.59 -11.64 1.18
CA LEU A 84 -12.28 -10.39 0.49
C LEU A 84 -12.67 -9.17 1.33
N LYS A 85 -13.83 -9.19 1.99
CA LYS A 85 -14.28 -8.12 2.90
C LYS A 85 -13.38 -7.97 4.14
N LEU A 86 -12.86 -9.09 4.67
CA LEU A 86 -11.85 -9.07 5.73
C LEU A 86 -10.54 -8.45 5.24
N GLY A 87 -10.31 -8.52 3.93
CA GLY A 87 -9.23 -7.88 3.23
C GLY A 87 -7.84 -8.33 3.68
N ALA A 88 -7.72 -9.63 3.97
CA ALA A 88 -6.46 -10.29 4.33
C ALA A 88 -5.44 -10.28 3.19
N HIS A 89 -5.92 -10.29 1.94
CA HIS A 89 -5.11 -10.42 0.74
C HIS A 89 -5.61 -9.50 -0.38
N ASN A 90 -4.71 -8.98 -1.19
CA ASN A 90 -5.07 -8.22 -2.39
C ASN A 90 -5.47 -9.20 -3.52
N THR A 91 -6.18 -8.68 -4.52
CA THR A 91 -6.48 -9.36 -5.79
C THR A 91 -5.27 -9.34 -6.71
N LEU A 92 -5.26 -10.18 -7.76
CA LEU A 92 -4.20 -10.18 -8.75
C LEU A 92 -4.06 -8.83 -9.45
N SER A 93 -5.19 -8.18 -9.79
CA SER A 93 -5.19 -6.86 -10.43
C SER A 93 -4.53 -5.80 -9.53
N GLU A 94 -4.90 -5.74 -8.26
CA GLU A 94 -4.29 -4.81 -7.30
C GLU A 94 -2.78 -5.07 -7.12
N ILE A 95 -2.37 -6.34 -7.10
CA ILE A 95 -0.95 -6.71 -7.01
C ILE A 95 -0.20 -6.29 -8.29
N ALA A 96 -0.79 -6.52 -9.46
CA ALA A 96 -0.21 -6.16 -10.75
C ALA A 96 -0.05 -4.65 -10.89
N GLU A 97 -1.07 -3.89 -10.51
CA GLU A 97 -1.06 -2.43 -10.50
C GLU A 97 0.03 -1.88 -9.56
N ALA A 98 0.06 -2.35 -8.31
CA ALA A 98 1.07 -1.93 -7.34
C ALA A 98 2.50 -2.21 -7.84
N GLN A 99 2.72 -3.39 -8.42
CA GLN A 99 4.02 -3.78 -8.96
C GLN A 99 4.39 -2.97 -10.22
N HIS A 100 3.43 -2.68 -11.10
CA HIS A 100 3.63 -1.85 -12.28
C HIS A 100 4.04 -0.43 -11.87
N THR A 101 3.30 0.19 -10.94
CA THR A 101 3.61 1.52 -10.41
C THR A 101 5.00 1.56 -9.78
N ALA A 102 5.36 0.58 -8.94
CA ALA A 102 6.69 0.50 -8.36
C ALA A 102 7.81 0.41 -9.42
N GLN A 103 7.56 -0.33 -10.52
CA GLN A 103 8.52 -0.45 -11.61
C GLN A 103 8.66 0.84 -12.41
N VAL A 104 7.56 1.54 -12.68
CA VAL A 104 7.56 2.85 -13.34
C VAL A 104 8.37 3.86 -12.53
N VAL A 105 8.13 3.95 -11.22
CA VAL A 105 8.90 4.81 -10.30
C VAL A 105 10.39 4.43 -10.28
N ARG A 106 10.70 3.13 -10.26
CA ARG A 106 12.09 2.68 -10.29
C ARG A 106 12.80 3.07 -11.60
N LEU A 107 12.12 2.91 -12.74
CA LEU A 107 12.67 3.25 -14.06
C LEU A 107 12.81 4.76 -14.23
N SER A 108 11.87 5.55 -13.73
CA SER A 108 11.92 7.03 -13.81
C SER A 108 13.16 7.60 -13.13
N GLY A 109 13.64 6.96 -12.06
CA GLY A 109 14.83 7.38 -11.31
C GLY A 109 16.15 7.29 -12.09
N THR A 110 16.22 6.55 -13.20
CA THR A 110 17.48 6.36 -13.97
C THR A 110 17.36 6.86 -15.39
N ARG A 111 18.47 7.34 -15.98
CA ARG A 111 18.48 7.80 -17.38
C ARG A 111 18.07 6.70 -18.35
N ALA A 112 18.70 5.53 -18.26
CA ALA A 112 18.37 4.38 -19.10
C ALA A 112 16.91 3.92 -18.90
N GLY A 113 16.41 3.92 -17.65
CA GLY A 113 15.03 3.56 -17.38
C GLY A 113 14.02 4.54 -18.00
N ARG A 114 14.32 5.84 -18.00
CA ARG A 114 13.50 6.84 -18.70
C ARG A 114 13.48 6.62 -20.20
N ASP A 115 14.62 6.30 -20.82
CA ASP A 115 14.68 6.02 -22.26
C ASP A 115 13.79 4.81 -22.61
N ILE A 116 13.78 3.78 -21.75
CA ILE A 116 12.88 2.62 -21.88
C ILE A 116 11.41 3.05 -21.79
N LEU A 117 11.04 3.87 -20.81
CA LEU A 117 9.67 4.33 -20.61
C LEU A 117 9.15 5.14 -21.79
N VAL A 118 9.97 6.06 -22.32
CA VAL A 118 9.65 6.83 -23.54
C VAL A 118 9.44 5.90 -24.73
N THR A 119 10.29 4.88 -24.88
CA THR A 119 10.16 3.87 -25.95
C THR A 119 8.85 3.08 -25.82
N LEU A 120 8.38 2.83 -24.60
CA LEU A 120 7.11 2.17 -24.33
C LEU A 120 5.90 3.12 -24.44
N GLY A 121 6.11 4.40 -24.75
CA GLY A 121 5.04 5.42 -24.82
C GLY A 121 4.52 5.87 -23.46
N ILE A 122 5.26 5.57 -22.38
CA ILE A 122 4.92 5.99 -21.02
C ILE A 122 5.65 7.31 -20.74
N PHE A 123 4.91 8.42 -20.80
CA PHE A 123 5.44 9.74 -20.50
C PHE A 123 5.32 10.02 -19.00
N ILE A 124 6.46 10.23 -18.36
CA ILE A 124 6.51 10.65 -16.95
C ILE A 124 6.91 12.11 -16.94
N GLU A 125 6.10 12.95 -16.28
CA GLU A 125 6.45 14.35 -16.07
C GLU A 125 7.76 14.42 -15.29
N GLN A 126 8.72 15.17 -15.83
CA GLN A 126 10.03 15.32 -15.21
C GLN A 126 9.92 16.31 -14.05
N ASP A 127 9.63 15.83 -12.86
CA ASP A 127 10.00 16.59 -11.67
C ASP A 127 11.52 16.50 -11.52
N LYS A 128 12.20 17.50 -12.10
CA LYS A 128 13.62 17.79 -11.89
C LYS A 128 13.89 18.36 -10.49
N GLU A 129 12.96 18.22 -9.55
CA GLU A 129 13.25 18.57 -8.18
C GLU A 129 14.29 17.59 -7.66
N SER A 130 15.41 18.13 -7.21
CA SER A 130 16.48 17.34 -6.63
C SER A 130 15.91 16.62 -5.40
N VAL A 131 15.52 15.35 -5.56
CA VAL A 131 15.12 14.51 -4.46
C VAL A 131 16.30 14.45 -3.50
N ARG A 132 16.22 15.24 -2.42
CA ARG A 132 17.23 15.20 -1.36
C ARG A 132 16.91 13.98 -0.53
N HIS A 133 17.81 13.01 -0.53
CA HIS A 133 17.68 11.88 0.37
C HIS A 133 17.72 12.37 1.81
N LEU A 134 16.71 11.98 2.59
CA LEU A 134 16.72 12.18 4.05
C LEU A 134 17.98 11.53 4.62
N SER A 135 18.59 12.21 5.60
CA SER A 135 19.70 11.65 6.38
C SER A 135 19.23 10.36 7.07
N ARG A 136 20.19 9.50 7.43
CA ARG A 136 19.85 8.21 8.01
C ARG A 136 19.10 8.37 9.33
N GLU A 137 19.50 9.36 10.13
CA GLU A 137 18.91 9.70 11.43
C GLU A 137 17.44 10.06 11.29
N ILE A 138 17.08 10.92 10.32
CA ILE A 138 15.69 11.31 10.06
C ILE A 138 14.89 10.14 9.48
N ARG A 139 15.51 9.34 8.60
CA ARG A 139 14.80 8.20 8.01
C ARG A 139 14.42 7.15 9.05
N ASP A 140 15.32 6.87 9.98
CA ASP A 140 15.11 5.87 11.02
C ASP A 140 14.07 6.35 12.07
N SER A 141 13.81 7.66 12.17
CA SER A 141 12.72 8.20 13.01
C SER A 141 11.35 8.20 12.34
N VAL A 142 11.26 7.95 11.03
CA VAL A 142 9.98 7.90 10.30
C VAL A 142 9.40 6.49 10.33
N GLY A 143 8.33 6.30 11.11
CA GLY A 143 7.53 5.08 11.10
C GLY A 143 6.50 5.09 9.96
N VAL A 144 6.68 4.23 8.95
CA VAL A 144 5.69 4.05 7.87
C VAL A 144 4.86 2.79 8.14
N ARG A 145 3.54 2.97 8.26
CA ARG A 145 2.62 1.83 8.39
C ARG A 145 2.50 1.08 7.07
N PRO A 146 2.26 -0.25 7.12
CA PRO A 146 2.04 -1.03 5.90
C PRO A 146 0.85 -0.47 5.13
N PHE A 147 0.96 -0.50 3.79
CA PHE A 147 -0.11 -0.02 2.91
C PHE A 147 -1.43 -0.75 3.23
N PRO A 148 -2.55 -0.01 3.37
CA PRO A 148 -3.82 -0.61 3.74
C PRO A 148 -4.29 -1.59 2.65
N ARG A 149 -4.53 -2.85 3.03
CA ARG A 149 -4.97 -3.91 2.11
C ARG A 149 -6.46 -3.70 1.78
N ASN A 150 -6.88 -4.00 0.54
CA ASN A 150 -8.29 -3.90 0.10
C ASN A 150 -8.98 -2.61 0.57
N ALA A 151 -8.36 -1.44 0.37
CA ALA A 151 -8.90 -0.16 0.81
C ALA A 151 -9.54 0.65 -0.34
N HIS A 152 -10.10 -0.05 -1.33
CA HIS A 152 -10.74 0.60 -2.48
C HIS A 152 -11.77 1.65 -2.02
N PRO A 153 -11.68 2.90 -2.51
CA PRO A 153 -12.46 4.04 -2.00
C PRO A 153 -13.98 3.81 -2.06
N VAL A 154 -14.46 3.20 -3.14
CA VAL A 154 -15.88 2.93 -3.37
C VAL A 154 -16.36 1.65 -2.68
N PHE A 155 -15.69 0.51 -2.89
CA PHE A 155 -16.19 -0.79 -2.45
C PHE A 155 -15.96 -1.09 -0.96
N ASN A 156 -14.97 -0.46 -0.32
CA ASN A 156 -14.53 -0.80 1.03
C ASN A 156 -14.63 0.37 2.02
N GLN A 157 -15.69 1.19 1.89
CA GLN A 157 -15.93 2.38 2.73
C GLN A 157 -15.93 2.07 4.23
N GLY A 158 -16.61 1.00 4.67
CA GLY A 158 -16.66 0.63 6.08
C GLY A 158 -15.28 0.36 6.67
N ARG A 159 -14.38 -0.26 5.89
CA ARG A 159 -13.00 -0.53 6.32
C ARG A 159 -12.18 0.75 6.42
N ARG A 160 -12.34 1.66 5.46
CA ARG A 160 -11.70 2.99 5.50
C ARG A 160 -12.14 3.76 6.74
N LEU A 161 -13.43 3.71 7.07
CA LEU A 161 -13.98 4.35 8.25
C LEU A 161 -13.45 3.71 9.55
N SER A 162 -13.39 2.38 9.64
CA SER A 162 -12.76 1.70 10.79
C SER A 162 -11.29 2.04 10.93
N GLY A 163 -10.54 2.12 9.82
CA GLY A 163 -9.14 2.52 9.81
C GLY A 163 -8.94 3.95 10.29
N ALA A 164 -9.75 4.89 9.78
CA ALA A 164 -9.73 6.28 10.23
C ALA A 164 -10.05 6.41 11.72
N LYS A 165 -11.04 5.66 12.22
CA LYS A 165 -11.35 5.62 13.66
C LYS A 165 -10.20 5.10 14.51
N ALA A 166 -9.48 4.08 14.05
CA ALA A 166 -8.31 3.55 14.75
C ALA A 166 -7.16 4.57 14.79
N LEU A 167 -6.92 5.27 13.67
CA LEU A 167 -5.93 6.36 13.59
C LEU A 167 -6.27 7.50 14.55
N LEU A 168 -7.55 7.90 14.59
CA LEU A 168 -8.02 8.94 15.50
C LEU A 168 -7.90 8.51 16.96
N ALA A 169 -8.28 7.28 17.30
CA ALA A 169 -8.16 6.75 18.65
C ALA A 169 -6.70 6.77 19.14
N GLU A 170 -5.75 6.38 18.30
CA GLU A 170 -4.31 6.43 18.60
C GLU A 170 -3.83 7.87 18.77
N ALA A 171 -4.24 8.79 17.89
CA ALA A 171 -3.89 10.21 18.01
C ALA A 171 -4.43 10.85 19.30
N LEU A 172 -5.60 10.39 19.77
CA LEU A 172 -6.21 10.85 21.02
C LEU A 172 -5.50 10.32 22.28
N GLU A 173 -4.66 9.27 22.19
CA GLU A 173 -3.81 8.82 23.32
C GLU A 173 -2.68 9.82 23.61
N GLY A 174 -2.20 10.53 22.58
CA GLY A 174 -1.17 11.57 22.66
C GLY A 174 -1.59 12.84 21.91
N PRO A 175 -2.61 13.58 22.40
CA PRO A 175 -3.30 14.61 21.63
C PRO A 175 -2.43 15.84 21.31
N THR A 176 -1.49 16.17 22.20
CA THR A 176 -0.54 17.27 22.01
C THR A 176 0.65 16.90 21.14
N GLU A 177 0.82 15.61 20.83
CA GLU A 177 1.95 15.07 20.07
C GLU A 177 1.53 14.57 18.68
N SER A 178 0.24 14.73 18.32
CA SER A 178 -0.35 14.17 17.11
C SER A 178 -1.05 15.25 16.30
N ALA A 179 -0.78 15.28 15.00
CA ALA A 179 -1.45 16.16 14.05
C ALA A 179 -1.79 15.40 12.76
N PHE A 180 -2.91 15.77 12.17
CA PHE A 180 -3.34 15.33 10.84
C PHE A 180 -3.05 16.43 9.84
N VAL A 181 -2.44 16.06 8.72
CA VAL A 181 -2.10 16.98 7.64
C VAL A 181 -2.70 16.46 6.34
N ASP A 182 -3.17 17.38 5.50
CA ASP A 182 -3.67 17.07 4.16
C ASP A 182 -3.37 18.21 3.19
N ALA A 183 -3.13 17.85 1.93
CA ALA A 183 -2.90 18.79 0.84
C ALA A 183 -3.83 18.47 -0.34
N ALA A 184 -4.68 19.43 -0.70
CA ALA A 184 -5.66 19.28 -1.76
C ALA A 184 -5.43 20.26 -2.91
N GLU A 185 -5.47 19.78 -4.15
CA GLU A 185 -5.35 20.63 -5.34
C GLU A 185 -6.53 21.63 -5.42
N ILE A 186 -6.22 22.90 -5.69
CA ILE A 186 -7.24 23.93 -5.90
C ILE A 186 -7.65 23.91 -7.37
N HIS A 187 -8.85 23.40 -7.63
CA HIS A 187 -9.35 23.27 -9.01
C HIS A 187 -9.24 24.59 -9.80
N GLY A 188 -8.63 24.50 -10.99
CA GLY A 188 -8.44 25.65 -11.88
C GLY A 188 -7.28 26.57 -11.50
N ARG A 189 -6.47 26.23 -10.49
CA ARG A 189 -5.27 26.96 -10.10
C ARG A 189 -4.07 26.04 -10.02
N GLN A 190 -2.88 26.57 -10.29
CA GLN A 190 -1.61 25.86 -10.07
C GLN A 190 -1.20 26.04 -8.60
N ALA A 191 -2.05 25.55 -7.70
CA ALA A 191 -1.88 25.71 -6.26
C ALA A 191 -2.60 24.61 -5.48
N PHE A 192 -2.09 24.35 -4.28
CA PHE A 192 -2.66 23.41 -3.32
C PHE A 192 -3.09 24.16 -2.06
N SER A 193 -4.20 23.74 -1.45
CA SER A 193 -4.61 24.13 -0.12
C SER A 193 -4.11 23.10 0.87
N ILE A 194 -3.51 23.56 1.96
CA ILE A 194 -2.95 22.73 3.02
C ILE A 194 -3.72 23.00 4.30
N ALA A 195 -4.04 21.94 5.03
CA ALA A 195 -4.67 22.02 6.35
C ALA A 195 -3.92 21.15 7.36
N VAL A 196 -3.78 21.68 8.58
CA VAL A 196 -3.24 20.97 9.74
C VAL A 196 -4.33 20.98 10.82
N MET A 197 -4.65 19.80 11.32
CA MET A 197 -5.61 19.61 12.40
C MET A 197 -4.98 18.88 13.57
N ASP A 198 -5.37 19.21 14.79
CA ASP A 198 -5.00 18.45 15.98
C ASP A 198 -5.79 17.13 16.09
N ALA A 199 -5.47 16.34 17.11
CA ALA A 199 -6.20 15.11 17.41
C ALA A 199 -7.67 15.33 17.84
N GLN A 200 -8.06 16.56 18.19
CA GLN A 200 -9.43 16.95 18.57
C GLN A 200 -10.23 17.51 17.38
N GLU A 201 -9.72 17.31 16.16
CA GLU A 201 -10.33 17.78 14.92
C GLU A 201 -10.46 19.32 14.85
N GLN A 202 -9.63 20.06 15.59
CA GLN A 202 -9.54 21.52 15.49
C GLN A 202 -8.47 21.90 14.48
N MET A 203 -8.74 22.95 13.69
CA MET A 203 -7.77 23.48 12.73
C MET A 203 -6.69 24.28 13.46
N CYS A 204 -5.45 23.81 13.40
CA CYS A 204 -4.29 24.51 13.94
C CYS A 204 -3.76 25.54 12.94
N ASN A 205 -3.63 25.12 11.68
CA ASN A 205 -3.06 25.93 10.62
C ASN A 205 -3.63 25.61 9.24
N ALA A 206 -3.52 26.57 8.33
CA ALA A 206 -3.83 26.38 6.93
C ALA A 206 -3.06 27.39 6.06
N LEU A 207 -2.65 26.96 4.87
CA LEU A 207 -2.03 27.86 3.89
C LEU A 207 -2.31 27.40 2.45
N SER A 208 -1.98 28.24 1.48
CA SER A 208 -1.98 27.86 0.07
C SER A 208 -0.57 27.89 -0.48
N VAL A 209 -0.16 26.83 -1.18
CA VAL A 209 1.15 26.73 -1.85
C VAL A 209 0.95 26.80 -3.34
N PHE A 210 1.68 27.69 -4.00
CA PHE A 210 1.75 27.72 -5.46
C PHE A 210 2.75 26.67 -5.95
N THR A 211 2.25 25.50 -6.30
CA THR A 211 3.03 24.41 -6.89
C THR A 211 2.14 23.58 -7.82
N LYS A 212 2.77 22.88 -8.76
CA LYS A 212 2.15 21.84 -9.58
C LYS A 212 2.45 20.44 -9.05
N ASN A 213 3.48 20.31 -8.21
CA ASN A 213 3.93 19.03 -7.69
C ASN A 213 3.16 18.72 -6.39
N PRO A 214 2.30 17.68 -6.36
CA PRO A 214 1.61 17.26 -5.15
C PRO A 214 2.57 16.83 -4.04
N GLU A 215 3.74 16.26 -4.37
CA GLU A 215 4.72 15.84 -3.36
C GLU A 215 5.25 17.04 -2.55
N VAL A 216 5.47 18.19 -3.20
CA VAL A 216 5.86 19.43 -2.52
C VAL A 216 4.75 19.92 -1.61
N ALA A 217 3.49 19.83 -2.06
CA ALA A 217 2.35 20.23 -1.24
C ALA A 217 2.25 19.38 0.04
N GLU A 218 2.39 18.06 -0.08
CA GLU A 218 2.40 17.13 1.05
C GLU A 218 3.58 17.39 2.01
N GLN A 219 4.78 17.64 1.48
CA GLN A 219 5.94 17.99 2.30
C GLN A 219 5.75 19.31 3.06
N MET A 220 5.12 20.30 2.41
CA MET A 220 4.77 21.57 3.05
C MET A 220 3.70 21.40 4.13
N ALA A 221 2.78 20.45 3.98
CA ALA A 221 1.78 20.14 4.98
C ALA A 221 2.42 19.58 6.25
N ILE A 222 3.35 18.63 6.10
CA ILE A 222 4.13 18.08 7.22
C ILE A 222 5.00 19.16 7.87
N ALA A 223 5.69 19.98 7.06
CA ALA A 223 6.54 21.05 7.58
C ALA A 223 5.73 22.11 8.36
N LEU A 224 4.54 22.45 7.88
CA LEU A 224 3.64 23.38 8.57
C LEU A 224 3.25 22.86 9.96
N ALA A 225 2.90 21.58 10.06
CA ALA A 225 2.56 20.97 11.35
C ALA A 225 3.75 20.95 12.33
N LEU A 226 4.95 20.62 11.86
CA LEU A 226 6.16 20.59 12.70
C LEU A 226 6.60 21.97 13.20
N LEU A 227 6.24 23.03 12.48
CA LEU A 227 6.57 24.41 12.83
C LEU A 227 5.45 25.09 13.62
N ASP A 228 4.32 24.42 13.84
CA ASP A 228 3.17 25.03 14.48
C ASP A 228 3.38 25.18 16.00
N PRO A 229 3.30 26.40 16.56
CA PRO A 229 3.43 26.63 18.00
C PRO A 229 2.32 25.97 18.85
N GLN A 230 1.21 25.55 18.25
CA GLN A 230 0.12 24.87 18.95
C GLN A 230 0.37 23.37 19.12
N LEU A 231 1.33 22.80 18.37
CA LEU A 231 1.69 21.38 18.34
C LEU A 231 3.09 21.10 18.90
N THR A 232 3.76 22.12 19.46
CA THR A 232 5.11 22.06 20.06
C THR A 232 5.11 22.55 21.50
#